data_AF-A0A536NLN9-F1
#
_entry.id   AF-A0A536NLN9-F1
#
_cell.length_a   1.000
_cell.length_b   1.000
_cell.length_c   1.000
_cell.angle_alpha   90.00
_cell.angle_beta   90.00
_cell.angle_gamma   90.00
#
_symmetry.space_group_name_H-M   'P 1'
#
loop_
_entity.id
_entity.type
_entity.pdbx_description
1 polymer ?
#
loop_
_entity_poly.entity_id
_entity_poly.type
_entity_poly.pdbx_seq_one_letter_code
_entity_poly.pdbx_strand_id
1 'polypeptide(L)'
;MSISPELAYVAAVAITEAPVEPTNGHVAELATLPIPVAPAPQPEVKAKRGRPTWLASASVGVVALFATGTLGYTSYTASQQRDATQRQLAATQATLTAAQADAAKRKLTADYVTLYTADSGKVQLDYQNFVACNNFGSCRTSSQDLLNDLQAFQSDRKTAKVPSDLAGVDADLGDALSAAIAATQQVISAMDSDDLNKFKDGERKVDAAMLNIAKAQVALGNHVK
;
A
#
# COMPACT_ATOMS: atom_id res chain seq x y z
N MET A 1 36.39 1.94 38.98
CA MET A 1 36.89 2.79 37.89
C MET A 1 35.71 3.58 37.37
N SER A 2 35.78 4.89 37.54
CA SER A 2 34.79 5.89 37.14
C SER A 2 35.13 6.37 35.74
N ILE A 3 34.14 6.44 34.83
CA ILE A 3 34.13 7.40 33.71
C ILE A 3 32.67 7.71 33.34
N SER A 4 32.20 8.89 33.74
CA SER A 4 31.26 9.75 32.97
C SER A 4 32.11 10.92 32.43
N PRO A 5 31.76 11.67 31.33
CA PRO A 5 30.48 12.36 31.05
C PRO A 5 30.07 12.22 29.56
N GLU A 6 28.96 12.72 28.99
CA GLU A 6 28.34 14.05 28.94
C GLU A 6 26.85 13.91 28.52
N LEU A 7 26.06 14.89 28.94
CA LEU A 7 24.62 15.03 28.75
C LEU A 7 24.26 15.41 27.30
N ALA A 8 23.20 14.81 26.75
CA ALA A 8 22.38 15.45 25.73
C ALA A 8 20.91 15.12 25.98
N TYR A 9 20.31 16.01 26.77
CA TYR A 9 18.88 16.18 26.98
C TYR A 9 18.20 16.38 25.62
N VAL A 10 17.37 15.43 25.16
CA VAL A 10 16.43 15.69 24.08
C VAL A 10 15.04 15.73 24.69
N ALA A 11 14.52 16.95 24.68
CA ALA A 11 13.26 17.37 25.23
C ALA A 11 12.09 16.53 24.74
N ALA A 12 11.12 16.35 25.64
CA ALA A 12 9.74 16.11 25.27
C ALA A 12 9.33 17.18 24.25
N VAL A 13 9.14 16.79 23.00
CA VAL A 13 8.54 17.67 21.99
C VAL A 13 7.07 17.83 22.39
N ALA A 14 6.74 19.06 22.74
CA ALA A 14 5.40 19.51 23.06
C ALA A 14 4.40 19.05 22.00
N ILE A 15 3.23 18.61 22.46
CA ILE A 15 2.04 18.45 21.62
C ILE A 15 1.67 19.87 21.18
N THR A 16 2.15 20.29 20.02
CA THR A 16 1.66 21.49 19.35
C THR A 16 0.25 21.20 18.84
N GLU A 17 -0.65 22.09 19.23
CA GLU A 17 -2.08 22.09 18.93
C GLU A 17 -2.39 21.84 17.45
N ALA A 18 -3.54 21.20 17.24
CA ALA A 18 -4.13 20.94 15.93
C ALA A 18 -4.20 22.23 15.08
N PRO A 19 -3.90 22.17 13.77
CA PRO A 19 -4.16 23.30 12.89
C PRO A 19 -5.65 23.59 12.84
N VAL A 20 -5.95 24.81 13.29
CA VAL A 20 -7.23 25.49 13.31
C VAL A 20 -7.88 25.46 11.91
N GLU A 21 -9.17 25.18 11.91
CA GLU A 21 -10.14 25.38 10.82
C GLU A 21 -9.82 26.68 10.04
N PRO A 22 -9.84 26.72 8.70
CA PRO A 22 -9.67 27.97 7.99
C PRO A 22 -10.86 28.89 8.32
N THR A 23 -10.59 29.81 9.25
CA THR A 23 -11.44 30.94 9.57
C THR A 23 -11.62 31.75 8.29
N ASN A 24 -12.88 31.89 7.89
CA ASN A 24 -13.33 32.81 6.86
C ASN A 24 -12.76 34.20 7.13
N GLY A 25 -11.72 34.55 6.38
CA GLY A 25 -10.89 35.70 6.67
C GLY A 25 -10.24 36.30 5.43
N HIS A 26 -10.88 36.23 4.27
CA HIS A 26 -10.63 37.18 3.20
C HIS A 26 -11.96 37.77 2.74
N VAL A 27 -12.22 38.96 3.28
CA VAL A 27 -13.09 39.97 2.69
C VAL A 27 -12.62 40.16 1.25
N ALA A 28 -13.31 39.51 0.31
CA ALA A 28 -13.24 39.92 -1.08
C ALA A 28 -13.95 41.28 -1.15
N GLU A 29 -13.13 42.32 -1.08
CA GLU A 29 -13.45 43.68 -1.45
C GLU A 29 -14.36 43.63 -2.69
N LEU A 30 -15.60 44.09 -2.51
CA LEU A 30 -16.54 44.31 -3.60
C LEU A 30 -15.82 45.20 -4.61
N ALA A 31 -15.38 44.61 -5.72
CA ALA A 31 -14.93 45.35 -6.88
C ALA A 31 -16.08 46.28 -7.26
N THR A 32 -15.90 47.55 -6.90
CA THR A 32 -16.80 48.62 -7.25
C THR A 32 -16.74 48.68 -8.77
N LEU A 33 -17.81 48.22 -9.43
CA LEU A 33 -17.97 48.38 -10.86
C LEU A 33 -17.76 49.87 -11.17
N PRO A 34 -16.85 50.26 -12.09
CA PRO A 34 -16.86 51.61 -12.58
C PRO A 34 -18.25 51.88 -13.15
N ILE A 35 -18.93 52.86 -12.56
CA ILE A 35 -20.18 53.40 -13.05
C ILE A 35 -19.96 53.70 -14.54
N PRO A 36 -20.84 53.23 -15.46
CA PRO A 36 -20.77 53.68 -16.83
C PRO A 36 -20.95 55.18 -16.83
N VAL A 37 -19.87 55.92 -17.10
CA VAL A 37 -19.96 57.34 -17.43
C VAL A 37 -20.88 57.42 -18.64
N ALA A 38 -22.05 58.01 -18.45
CA ALA A 38 -22.99 58.27 -19.52
C ALA A 38 -22.25 58.99 -20.65
N PRO A 39 -22.40 58.57 -21.92
CA PRO A 39 -21.91 59.35 -23.03
C PRO A 39 -22.56 60.74 -22.94
N ALA A 40 -21.74 61.79 -23.01
CA ALA A 40 -22.20 63.17 -23.08
C ALA A 40 -23.29 63.33 -24.15
N PRO A 41 -24.29 64.21 -23.95
CA PRO A 41 -25.34 64.42 -24.94
C PRO A 41 -24.71 64.82 -26.27
N GLN A 42 -24.94 64.00 -27.29
CA GLN A 42 -24.49 64.29 -28.65
C GLN A 42 -25.19 65.56 -29.13
N PRO A 43 -24.47 66.51 -29.76
CA PRO A 43 -25.14 67.63 -30.43
C PRO A 43 -26.05 67.08 -31.53
N GLU A 44 -27.30 67.57 -31.58
CA GLU A 44 -28.22 67.26 -32.67
C GLU A 44 -27.62 67.68 -34.01
N VAL A 45 -27.09 66.71 -34.76
CA VAL A 45 -26.64 66.94 -36.13
C VAL A 45 -27.86 66.81 -37.03
N LYS A 46 -28.40 67.95 -37.48
CA LYS A 46 -29.40 68.02 -38.54
C LYS A 46 -28.94 67.18 -39.74
N ALA A 47 -29.75 66.19 -40.11
CA ALA A 47 -29.50 65.32 -41.25
C ALA A 47 -29.36 66.13 -42.55
N LYS A 48 -28.14 66.29 -43.06
CA LYS A 48 -27.92 66.66 -44.46
C LYS A 48 -27.97 65.39 -45.31
N ARG A 49 -28.98 65.33 -46.16
CA ARG A 49 -29.18 64.32 -47.21
C ARG A 49 -27.93 64.18 -48.07
N GLY A 50 -27.56 62.92 -48.30
CA GLY A 50 -27.03 62.45 -49.58
C GLY A 50 -25.61 61.93 -49.53
N ARG A 51 -25.44 60.60 -49.49
CA ARG A 51 -24.45 59.81 -50.26
C ARG A 51 -24.62 58.28 -50.05
N PRO A 52 -24.10 57.45 -50.99
CA PRO A 52 -24.74 56.20 -51.42
C PRO A 52 -24.51 55.00 -50.49
N THR A 53 -25.52 54.14 -50.48
CA THR A 53 -25.83 53.04 -49.55
C THR A 53 -24.94 51.79 -49.63
N TRP A 54 -23.80 51.82 -50.33
CA TRP A 54 -22.98 50.62 -50.57
C TRP A 54 -21.74 50.47 -49.66
N LEU A 55 -21.47 51.43 -48.77
CA LEU A 55 -20.34 51.35 -47.82
C LEU A 55 -20.76 51.00 -46.37
N ALA A 56 -22.06 50.86 -46.10
CA ALA A 56 -22.58 50.56 -44.77
C ALA A 56 -22.48 49.07 -44.37
N SER A 57 -22.21 48.17 -45.32
CA SER A 57 -22.10 46.72 -45.08
C SER A 57 -20.69 46.27 -44.64
N ALA A 58 -19.66 47.11 -44.83
CA ALA A 58 -18.29 46.77 -44.43
C ALA A 58 -18.01 47.04 -42.94
N SER A 59 -18.67 48.03 -42.33
CA SER A 59 -18.43 48.43 -40.93
C SER A 59 -19.20 47.59 -39.90
N VAL A 60 -20.33 46.98 -40.26
CA VAL A 60 -21.08 46.06 -39.38
C VAL A 60 -20.44 44.66 -39.33
N GLY A 61 -19.82 44.21 -40.43
CA GLY A 61 -19.15 42.90 -40.47
C GLY A 61 -17.88 42.82 -39.60
N VAL A 62 -17.16 43.92 -39.44
CA VAL A 62 -15.88 43.95 -38.71
C VAL A 62 -16.10 43.96 -37.19
N VAL A 63 -17.10 44.68 -36.67
CA VAL A 63 -17.43 44.67 -35.23
C VAL A 63 -18.02 43.32 -34.79
N ALA A 64 -18.79 42.66 -35.65
CA ALA A 64 -19.27 41.30 -35.41
C ALA A 64 -18.12 40.27 -35.38
N LEU A 65 -17.07 40.44 -36.19
CA LEU A 65 -15.89 39.56 -36.22
C LEU A 65 -14.98 39.72 -34.99
N PHE A 66 -14.81 40.96 -34.48
CA PHE A 66 -14.01 41.21 -33.28
C PHE A 66 -14.71 40.79 -31.98
N ALA A 67 -16.03 40.92 -31.89
CA ALA A 67 -16.80 40.44 -30.75
C ALA A 67 -16.92 38.89 -30.72
N THR A 68 -17.05 38.24 -31.89
CA THR A 68 -17.03 36.76 -31.96
C THR A 68 -15.62 36.17 -31.78
N GLY A 69 -14.57 36.88 -32.20
CA GLY A 69 -13.18 36.46 -31.99
C GLY A 69 -12.77 36.39 -30.52
N THR A 70 -13.18 37.35 -29.69
CA THR A 70 -12.89 37.34 -28.25
C THR A 70 -13.74 36.33 -27.47
N LEU A 71 -15.01 36.15 -27.85
CA LEU A 71 -15.87 35.08 -27.31
C LEU A 71 -15.39 33.68 -27.73
N GLY A 72 -14.96 33.50 -28.97
CA GLY A 72 -14.39 32.26 -29.48
C GLY A 72 -13.05 31.93 -28.82
N TYR A 73 -12.18 32.92 -28.62
CA TYR A 73 -10.91 32.75 -27.92
C TYR A 73 -11.09 32.42 -26.44
N THR A 74 -11.96 33.14 -25.72
CA THR A 74 -12.26 32.82 -24.31
C THR A 74 -12.91 31.44 -24.14
N SER A 75 -13.82 31.07 -25.04
CA SER A 75 -14.41 29.72 -25.09
C SER A 75 -13.36 28.64 -25.40
N TYR A 76 -12.45 28.90 -26.33
CA TYR A 76 -11.35 27.99 -26.67
C TYR A 76 -10.38 27.81 -25.50
N THR A 77 -9.99 28.90 -24.83
CA THR A 77 -9.12 28.82 -23.64
C THR A 77 -9.81 28.15 -22.46
N ALA A 78 -11.12 28.37 -22.26
CA ALA A 78 -11.90 27.70 -21.23
C ALA A 78 -12.04 26.20 -21.52
N SER A 79 -12.24 25.81 -22.78
CA SER A 79 -12.25 24.40 -23.20
C SER A 79 -10.88 23.74 -23.00
N GLN A 80 -9.78 24.40 -23.36
CA GLN A 80 -8.42 23.92 -23.11
C GLN A 80 -8.14 23.73 -21.60
N GLN A 81 -8.57 24.67 -20.75
CA GLN A 81 -8.42 24.55 -19.29
C GLN A 81 -9.26 23.41 -18.70
N ARG A 82 -10.48 23.18 -19.22
CA ARG A 82 -11.30 22.03 -18.81
C ARG A 82 -10.65 20.72 -19.24
N ASP A 83 -10.20 20.62 -20.48
CA ASP A 83 -9.52 19.42 -20.99
C ASP A 83 -8.25 19.11 -20.18
N ALA A 84 -7.45 20.14 -19.87
CA ALA A 84 -6.27 19.99 -19.02
C ALA A 84 -6.64 19.50 -17.61
N THR A 85 -7.66 20.09 -16.99
CA THR A 85 -8.15 19.67 -15.67
C THR A 85 -8.70 18.24 -15.70
N GLN A 86 -9.45 17.86 -16.75
CA GLN A 86 -9.97 16.50 -16.92
C GLN A 86 -8.85 15.48 -17.09
N ARG A 87 -7.82 15.80 -17.89
CA ARG A 87 -6.62 14.95 -18.02
C ARG A 87 -5.87 14.81 -16.69
N GLN A 88 -5.73 15.91 -15.94
CA GLN A 88 -5.08 15.89 -14.63
C GLN A 88 -5.86 15.07 -13.61
N LEU A 89 -7.20 15.18 -13.60
CA LEU A 89 -8.06 14.36 -12.78
C LEU A 89 -7.98 12.88 -13.16
N ALA A 90 -8.02 12.55 -14.46
CA ALA A 90 -7.86 11.18 -14.94
C ALA A 90 -6.49 10.59 -14.56
N ALA A 91 -5.42 11.37 -14.69
CA ALA A 91 -4.07 10.97 -14.26
C ALA A 91 -3.97 10.76 -12.74
N THR A 92 -4.62 11.64 -11.97
CA THR A 92 -4.66 11.54 -10.50
C THR A 92 -5.46 10.32 -10.06
N GLN A 93 -6.60 10.06 -10.70
CA GLN A 93 -7.43 8.88 -10.47
C GLN A 93 -6.65 7.60 -10.79
N ALA A 94 -5.96 7.55 -11.94
CA ALA A 94 -5.11 6.40 -12.29
C ALA A 94 -3.98 6.18 -11.27
N THR A 95 -3.34 7.26 -10.82
CA THR A 95 -2.29 7.19 -9.78
C THR A 95 -2.85 6.68 -8.45
N LEU A 96 -4.02 7.15 -8.05
CA LEU A 96 -4.69 6.71 -6.82
C LEU A 96 -5.09 5.23 -6.90
N THR A 97 -5.64 4.79 -8.03
CA THR A 97 -5.99 3.38 -8.26
C THR A 97 -4.75 2.48 -8.20
N ALA A 98 -3.64 2.90 -8.82
CA ALA A 98 -2.37 2.17 -8.74
C ALA A 98 -1.85 2.10 -7.29
N ALA A 99 -1.86 3.23 -6.57
CA ALA A 99 -1.42 3.28 -5.18
C ALA A 99 -2.27 2.40 -4.25
N GLN A 100 -3.59 2.35 -4.47
CA GLN A 100 -4.49 1.47 -3.73
C GLN A 100 -4.19 -0.01 -3.99
N ALA A 101 -3.94 -0.39 -5.25
CA ALA A 101 -3.56 -1.75 -5.61
C ALA A 101 -2.22 -2.16 -4.97
N ASP A 102 -1.22 -1.28 -5.00
CA ASP A 102 0.08 -1.50 -4.36
C ASP A 102 -0.04 -1.66 -2.84
N ALA A 103 -0.85 -0.81 -2.19
CA ALA A 103 -1.11 -0.90 -0.75
C ALA A 103 -1.79 -2.24 -0.39
N ALA A 104 -2.77 -2.68 -1.18
CA ALA A 104 -3.43 -3.97 -1.00
C ALA A 104 -2.44 -5.14 -1.16
N LYS A 105 -1.56 -5.10 -2.16
CA LYS A 105 -0.52 -6.12 -2.37
C LYS A 105 0.48 -6.17 -1.21
N ARG A 106 0.93 -5.01 -0.72
CA ARG A 106 1.84 -4.93 0.43
C ARG A 106 1.17 -5.44 1.70
N LYS A 107 -0.09 -5.09 1.94
CA LYS A 107 -0.85 -5.59 3.08
C LYS A 107 -0.98 -7.12 3.04
N LEU A 108 -1.35 -7.68 1.89
CA LEU A 108 -1.44 -9.13 1.72
C LEU A 108 -0.11 -9.82 2.03
N THR A 109 1.00 -9.26 1.54
CA THR A 109 2.35 -9.79 1.79
C THR A 109 2.70 -9.71 3.27
N ALA A 110 2.45 -8.58 3.92
CA ALA A 110 2.72 -8.39 5.35
C ALA A 110 1.88 -9.32 6.23
N ASP A 111 0.60 -9.50 5.92
CA ASP A 111 -0.31 -10.40 6.64
C ASP A 111 0.21 -11.86 6.53
N TYR A 112 0.64 -12.29 5.33
CA TYR A 112 1.22 -13.62 5.10
C TYR A 112 2.56 -13.83 5.84
N VAL A 113 3.46 -12.85 5.79
CA VAL A 113 4.76 -12.90 6.50
C VAL A 113 4.57 -12.94 8.02
N THR A 114 3.56 -12.23 8.53
CA THR A 114 3.25 -12.21 9.97
C THR A 114 2.80 -13.59 10.46
N LEU A 115 1.88 -14.24 9.75
CA LEU A 115 1.46 -15.61 10.03
C LEU A 115 2.66 -16.55 10.03
N TYR A 116 3.44 -16.52 8.94
CA TYR A 116 4.62 -17.37 8.80
C TYR A 116 5.60 -17.19 9.96
N THR A 117 5.89 -15.95 10.34
CA THR A 117 6.88 -15.64 11.39
C THR A 117 6.40 -16.10 12.77
N ALA A 118 5.12 -15.92 13.07
CA ALA A 118 4.54 -16.34 14.34
C ALA A 118 4.60 -17.87 14.50
N ASP A 119 4.18 -18.61 13.49
CA ASP A 119 4.12 -20.08 13.57
C ASP A 119 5.50 -20.71 13.46
N SER A 120 6.36 -20.22 12.56
CA SER A 120 7.74 -20.68 12.44
C SER A 120 8.52 -20.48 13.75
N GLY A 121 8.26 -19.38 14.48
CA GLY A 121 8.90 -19.12 15.78
C GLY A 121 8.56 -20.18 16.83
N LYS A 122 7.29 -20.60 16.89
CA LYS A 122 6.83 -21.66 17.79
C LYS A 122 7.40 -23.02 17.42
N VAL A 123 7.27 -23.41 16.15
CA VAL A 123 7.84 -24.66 15.62
C VAL A 123 9.34 -24.73 15.88
N GLN A 124 10.06 -23.62 15.70
CA GLN A 124 11.50 -23.57 15.96
C GLN A 124 11.82 -23.75 17.45
N LEU A 125 11.03 -23.16 18.34
CA LEU A 125 11.21 -23.32 19.79
C LEU A 125 10.99 -24.79 20.20
N ASP A 126 9.91 -25.41 19.74
CA ASP A 126 9.60 -26.80 20.07
C ASP A 126 10.57 -27.79 19.44
N TYR A 127 11.06 -27.48 18.24
CA TYR A 127 12.13 -28.26 17.63
C TYR A 127 13.42 -28.21 18.47
N GLN A 128 13.77 -27.05 19.05
CA GLN A 128 14.93 -26.97 19.95
C GLN A 128 14.70 -27.77 21.25
N ASN A 129 13.48 -27.75 21.79
CA ASN A 129 13.12 -28.57 22.95
C ASN A 129 13.21 -30.07 22.63
N PHE A 130 12.75 -30.45 21.43
CA PHE A 130 12.88 -31.81 20.91
C PHE A 130 14.34 -32.24 20.77
N VAL A 131 15.20 -31.42 20.16
CA VAL A 131 16.64 -31.72 20.02
C VAL A 131 17.35 -31.79 21.38
N ALA A 132 16.90 -31.00 22.36
CA ALA A 132 17.50 -30.95 23.69
C ALA A 132 17.01 -32.04 24.66
N CYS A 133 16.03 -32.84 24.28
CA CYS A 133 15.51 -33.91 25.13
C CYS A 133 16.56 -35.00 25.39
N ASN A 134 16.48 -35.70 26.52
CA ASN A 134 17.52 -36.67 26.93
C ASN A 134 16.97 -38.02 27.42
N ASN A 135 15.65 -38.20 27.39
CA ASN A 135 14.99 -39.46 27.73
C ASN A 135 13.64 -39.54 27.00
N PHE A 136 13.14 -40.74 26.75
CA PHE A 136 11.93 -40.96 25.95
C PHE A 136 10.69 -40.25 26.50
N GLY A 137 10.55 -40.07 27.82
CA GLY A 137 9.45 -39.32 28.40
C GLY A 137 9.48 -37.85 27.97
N SER A 138 10.62 -37.17 28.17
CA SER A 138 10.80 -35.78 27.74
C SER A 138 10.74 -35.61 26.22
N CYS A 139 11.39 -36.51 25.46
CA CYS A 139 11.36 -36.49 24.00
C CYS A 139 9.95 -36.67 23.46
N ARG A 140 9.14 -37.53 24.10
CA ARG A 140 7.74 -37.73 23.72
C ARG A 140 6.91 -36.47 23.89
N THR A 141 7.03 -35.79 25.03
CA THR A 141 6.33 -34.52 25.26
C THR A 141 6.77 -33.47 24.25
N SER A 142 8.07 -33.25 24.08
CA SER A 142 8.57 -32.25 23.12
C SER A 142 8.20 -32.59 21.66
N SER A 143 8.17 -33.86 21.27
CA SER A 143 7.67 -34.27 19.96
C SER A 143 6.17 -34.03 19.80
N GLN A 144 5.37 -34.17 20.85
CA GLN A 144 3.93 -33.85 20.80
C GLN A 144 3.69 -32.35 20.66
N ASP A 145 4.42 -31.53 21.41
CA ASP A 145 4.37 -30.07 21.30
C ASP A 145 4.75 -29.63 19.88
N LEU A 146 5.90 -30.12 19.38
CA LEU A 146 6.35 -29.88 18.01
C LEU A 146 5.31 -30.33 16.97
N LEU A 147 4.70 -31.50 17.15
CA LEU A 147 3.68 -32.00 16.23
C LEU A 147 2.45 -31.08 16.21
N ASN A 148 2.00 -30.63 17.37
CA ASN A 148 0.84 -29.75 17.50
C ASN A 148 1.09 -28.43 16.79
N ASP A 149 2.25 -27.81 17.00
CA ASP A 149 2.57 -26.52 16.38
C ASP A 149 2.88 -26.64 14.88
N LEU A 150 3.47 -27.76 14.42
CA LEU A 150 3.59 -28.06 12.98
C LEU A 150 2.21 -28.20 12.32
N GLN A 151 1.26 -28.87 12.98
CA GLN A 151 -0.10 -29.03 12.48
C GLN A 151 -0.89 -27.72 12.50
N ALA A 152 -0.72 -26.90 13.54
CA ALA A 152 -1.29 -25.56 13.60
C ALA A 152 -0.76 -24.70 12.44
N PHE A 153 0.56 -24.67 12.23
CA PHE A 153 1.15 -23.94 11.11
C PHE A 153 0.65 -24.45 9.75
N GLN A 154 0.54 -25.77 9.57
CA GLN A 154 -0.02 -26.36 8.35
C GLN A 154 -1.48 -25.92 8.13
N SER A 155 -2.27 -25.85 9.20
CA SER A 155 -3.66 -25.43 9.16
C SER A 155 -3.77 -23.95 8.81
N ASP A 156 -3.04 -23.09 9.52
CA ASP A 156 -3.07 -21.64 9.34
C ASP A 156 -2.61 -21.26 7.94
N ARG A 157 -1.50 -21.85 7.45
CA ARG A 157 -1.03 -21.66 6.08
C ARG A 157 -2.11 -22.01 5.04
N LYS A 158 -2.81 -23.14 5.19
CA LYS A 158 -3.86 -23.57 4.24
C LYS A 158 -5.03 -22.59 4.17
N THR A 159 -5.28 -21.83 5.23
CA THR A 159 -6.34 -20.80 5.27
C THR A 159 -5.84 -19.40 4.88
N ALA A 160 -4.52 -19.22 4.79
CA ALA A 160 -3.91 -17.95 4.45
C ALA A 160 -4.12 -17.60 2.98
N LYS A 161 -4.26 -16.30 2.71
CA LYS A 161 -4.19 -15.79 1.34
C LYS A 161 -2.72 -15.61 0.97
N VAL A 162 -2.26 -16.40 0.02
CA VAL A 162 -0.86 -16.39 -0.43
C VAL A 162 -0.70 -15.37 -1.58
N PRO A 163 0.25 -14.41 -1.49
CA PRO A 163 0.64 -13.60 -2.63
C PRO A 163 1.09 -14.46 -3.81
N SER A 164 0.70 -14.11 -5.03
CA SER A 164 1.06 -14.87 -6.25
C SER A 164 2.56 -15.11 -6.38
N ASP A 165 3.35 -14.10 -6.01
CA ASP A 165 4.81 -14.12 -6.13
C ASP A 165 5.47 -15.08 -5.11
N LEU A 166 4.71 -15.55 -4.11
CA LEU A 166 5.14 -16.48 -3.07
C LEU A 166 4.52 -17.87 -3.20
N ALA A 167 3.68 -18.12 -4.21
CA ALA A 167 2.96 -19.39 -4.34
C ALA A 167 3.89 -20.62 -4.39
N GLY A 168 5.05 -20.51 -5.04
CA GLY A 168 6.05 -21.58 -5.06
C GLY A 168 6.68 -21.82 -3.69
N VAL A 169 7.03 -20.75 -2.97
CA VAL A 169 7.60 -20.83 -1.62
C VAL A 169 6.59 -21.42 -0.64
N ASP A 170 5.31 -21.06 -0.78
CA ASP A 170 4.22 -21.62 0.04
C ASP A 170 4.01 -23.13 -0.20
N ALA A 171 4.12 -23.56 -1.46
CA ALA A 171 4.04 -24.97 -1.81
C ALA A 171 5.21 -25.77 -1.20
N ASP A 172 6.44 -25.28 -1.37
CA ASP A 172 7.65 -25.91 -0.78
C ASP A 172 7.56 -25.97 0.75
N LEU A 173 7.08 -24.90 1.39
CA LEU A 173 6.79 -24.86 2.82
C LEU A 173 5.76 -25.92 3.21
N GLY A 174 4.70 -26.05 2.43
CA GLY A 174 3.65 -27.03 2.68
C GLY A 174 4.11 -28.47 2.60
N ASP A 175 4.99 -28.78 1.65
CA ASP A 175 5.63 -30.10 1.54
C ASP A 175 6.58 -30.35 2.72
N ALA A 176 7.39 -29.36 3.09
CA ALA A 176 8.30 -29.46 4.22
C ALA A 176 7.56 -29.66 5.56
N LEU A 177 6.48 -28.91 5.80
CA LEU A 177 5.62 -29.08 6.97
C LEU A 177 4.94 -30.45 6.99
N SER A 178 4.44 -30.92 5.84
CA SER A 178 3.85 -32.27 5.75
C SER A 178 4.88 -33.36 6.06
N ALA A 179 6.11 -33.21 5.57
CA ALA A 179 7.21 -34.12 5.88
C ALA A 179 7.59 -34.06 7.37
N ALA A 180 7.65 -32.87 7.98
CA ALA A 180 7.96 -32.70 9.40
C ALA A 180 6.88 -33.34 10.29
N ILE A 181 5.59 -33.17 9.95
CA ILE A 181 4.47 -33.82 10.66
C ILE A 181 4.61 -35.34 10.62
N ALA A 182 4.82 -35.91 9.42
CA ALA A 182 4.97 -37.36 9.26
C ALA A 182 6.20 -37.91 10.00
N ALA A 183 7.33 -37.19 9.94
CA ALA A 183 8.55 -37.56 10.65
C ALA A 183 8.36 -37.51 12.18
N THR A 184 7.72 -36.47 12.69
CA THR A 184 7.45 -36.33 14.13
C THR A 184 6.48 -37.41 14.63
N GLN A 185 5.47 -37.77 13.84
CA GLN A 185 4.59 -38.91 14.14
C GLN A 185 5.34 -40.25 14.17
N GLN A 186 6.32 -40.44 13.26
CA GLN A 186 7.19 -41.62 13.28
C GLN A 186 8.02 -41.65 14.56
N VAL A 187 8.59 -40.52 14.99
CA VAL A 187 9.36 -40.41 16.24
C VAL A 187 8.50 -40.78 17.45
N ILE A 188 7.29 -40.22 17.55
CA ILE A 188 6.33 -40.53 18.63
C ILE A 188 6.00 -42.02 18.65
N SER A 189 5.70 -42.60 17.49
CA SER A 189 5.37 -44.02 17.35
C SER A 189 6.55 -44.93 17.70
N ALA A 190 7.77 -44.53 17.35
CA ALA A 190 8.99 -45.24 17.69
C ALA A 190 9.23 -45.25 19.20
N MET A 191 9.01 -44.12 19.88
CA MET A 191 9.07 -44.05 21.35
C MET A 191 7.99 -44.92 22.01
N ASP A 192 6.78 -44.95 21.46
CA ASP A 192 5.68 -45.82 21.96
C ASP A 192 5.96 -47.31 21.82
N SER A 193 6.80 -47.69 20.86
CA SER A 193 7.14 -49.08 20.55
C SER A 193 8.55 -49.48 20.99
N ASP A 194 9.27 -48.60 21.70
CA ASP A 194 10.66 -48.79 22.13
C ASP A 194 11.63 -49.11 20.96
N ASP A 195 11.32 -48.62 19.75
CA ASP A 195 12.08 -48.89 18.51
C ASP A 195 13.14 -47.81 18.27
N LEU A 196 14.31 -48.00 18.89
CA LEU A 196 15.43 -47.05 18.80
C LEU A 196 15.91 -46.79 17.36
N ASN A 197 15.79 -47.75 16.46
CA ASN A 197 16.22 -47.59 15.07
C ASN A 197 15.24 -46.67 14.31
N LYS A 198 13.93 -46.87 14.48
CA LYS A 198 12.93 -45.97 13.90
C LYS A 198 12.94 -44.60 14.54
N PHE A 199 13.29 -44.50 15.82
CA PHE A 199 13.45 -43.23 16.51
C PHE A 199 14.55 -42.40 15.83
N LYS A 200 15.76 -42.96 15.68
CA LYS A 200 16.89 -42.28 15.01
C LYS A 200 16.62 -41.95 13.55
N ASP A 201 15.92 -42.82 12.82
CA ASP A 201 15.50 -42.54 11.45
C ASP A 201 14.47 -41.39 11.39
N GLY A 202 13.52 -41.38 12.34
CA GLY A 202 12.56 -40.31 12.51
C GLY A 202 13.22 -38.97 12.83
N GLU A 203 14.15 -38.91 13.78
CA GLU A 203 14.93 -37.71 14.12
C GLU A 203 15.61 -37.11 12.88
N ARG A 204 16.31 -37.94 12.09
CA ARG A 204 16.96 -37.48 10.85
C ARG A 204 15.97 -36.91 9.84
N LYS A 205 14.77 -37.47 9.76
CA LYS A 205 13.70 -36.96 8.89
C LYS A 205 13.13 -35.64 9.42
N VAL A 206 12.98 -35.50 10.73
CA VAL A 206 12.60 -34.22 11.36
C VAL A 206 13.65 -33.16 11.03
N ASP A 207 14.94 -33.44 11.23
CA ASP A 207 16.03 -32.50 10.92
C ASP A 207 16.03 -32.08 9.44
N ALA A 208 15.87 -33.04 8.53
CA ALA A 208 15.81 -32.76 7.10
C ALA A 208 14.60 -31.90 6.73
N ALA A 209 13.43 -32.17 7.32
CA ALA A 209 12.22 -31.39 7.10
C ALA A 209 12.34 -29.97 7.68
N MET A 210 12.87 -29.84 8.90
CA MET A 210 13.14 -28.56 9.55
C MET A 210 14.14 -27.71 8.76
N LEU A 211 15.17 -28.31 8.18
CA LEU A 211 16.07 -27.62 7.26
C LEU A 211 15.33 -27.08 6.02
N ASN A 212 14.38 -27.84 5.47
CA ASN A 212 13.60 -27.39 4.32
C ASN A 212 12.60 -26.29 4.69
N ILE A 213 12.01 -26.33 5.89
CA ILE A 213 11.22 -25.21 6.45
C ILE A 213 12.10 -23.96 6.55
N ALA A 214 13.32 -24.07 7.09
CA ALA A 214 14.26 -22.95 7.18
C ALA A 214 14.66 -22.40 5.80
N LYS A 215 14.83 -23.25 4.78
CA LYS A 215 15.06 -22.78 3.39
C LYS A 215 13.87 -21.98 2.86
N ALA A 216 12.65 -22.43 3.11
CA ALA A 216 11.44 -21.68 2.74
C ALA A 216 11.39 -20.32 3.47
N GLN A 217 11.83 -20.25 4.73
CA GLN A 217 11.95 -18.99 5.48
C GLN A 217 12.93 -18.02 4.82
N VAL A 218 14.10 -18.51 4.42
CA VAL A 218 15.12 -17.70 3.74
C VAL A 218 14.61 -17.22 2.38
N ALA A 219 13.91 -18.08 1.63
CA ALA A 219 13.29 -17.71 0.35
C ALA A 219 12.26 -16.59 0.56
N LEU A 220 11.37 -16.73 1.55
CA LEU A 220 10.41 -15.70 1.93
C LEU A 220 11.10 -14.38 2.27
N GLY A 221 12.15 -14.42 3.10
CA GLY A 221 12.93 -13.24 3.48
C GLY A 221 13.63 -12.54 2.30
N ASN A 222 13.96 -13.27 1.23
CA ASN A 222 14.52 -12.67 0.02
C ASN A 222 13.47 -12.01 -0.89
N HIS A 223 12.20 -12.40 -0.77
CA HIS A 223 11.09 -11.79 -1.53
C HIS A 223 10.55 -10.50 -0.89
N VAL A 224 10.82 -10.26 0.39
CA VAL A 224 10.26 -9.14 1.16
C VAL A 224 11.27 -7.99 1.33
N LYS A 225 12.51 -8.17 0.86
CA LYS A 225 13.54 -7.12 0.79
C LYS A 225 13.37 -6.24 -0.45
#